data_AF-A0AAE5WU34-F1
#
_entry.id   AF-A0AAE5WU34-F1
#
_cell.length_a   1.000
_cell.length_b   1.000
_cell.length_c   1.000
_cell.angle_alpha   90.00
_cell.angle_beta   90.00
_cell.angle_gamma   90.00
#
_symmetry.space_group_name_H-M   'P 1'
#
loop_
_entity.id
_entity.type
_entity.pdbx_description
1 polymer ?
#
loop_
_entity_poly.entity_id
_entity_poly.type
_entity_poly.pdbx_seq_one_letter_code
_entity_poly.pdbx_strand_id
1 'polypeptide(L)'
;MLDRPHPKRVTFETAFNDWWRSQPGSSRDRVSPLVARACFRAGYTAGKTATERRFVFRAGRMRITVWATGIMEAKKKAEGEADFRAAKNGWPIPKAGWQLQEVR
;
A
#
# COMPACT_ATOMS: atom_id res chain seq x y z
N MET A 1 14.84 -20.39 -16.48
CA MET A 1 14.49 -19.02 -16.08
C MET A 1 12.97 -19.01 -15.92
N LEU A 2 12.45 -19.14 -14.69
CA LEU A 2 11.00 -19.15 -14.48
C LEU A 2 10.50 -17.72 -14.65
N ASP A 3 9.81 -17.44 -15.75
CA ASP A 3 9.01 -16.23 -15.88
C ASP A 3 8.03 -16.20 -14.71
N ARG A 4 8.35 -15.39 -13.69
CA ARG A 4 7.38 -15.11 -12.63
C ARG A 4 6.27 -14.30 -13.30
N PRO A 5 5.03 -14.82 -13.39
CA PRO A 5 3.95 -14.03 -13.94
C PRO A 5 3.85 -12.76 -13.13
N HIS A 6 3.90 -11.61 -13.82
CA HIS A 6 3.66 -10.32 -13.19
C HIS A 6 2.30 -10.41 -12.47
N PRO A 7 2.23 -10.19 -11.15
CA PRO A 7 0.98 -10.32 -10.43
C PRO A 7 0.01 -9.29 -10.98
N LYS A 8 -1.03 -9.76 -11.69
CA LYS A 8 -2.13 -8.90 -12.14
C LYS A 8 -2.70 -8.22 -10.92
N ARG A 9 -2.86 -6.89 -10.97
CA ARG A 9 -3.53 -6.12 -9.90
C ARG A 9 -5.01 -6.50 -9.89
N VAL A 10 -5.36 -7.54 -9.13
CA VAL A 10 -6.76 -7.93 -8.90
C VAL A 10 -7.38 -7.06 -7.82
N THR A 11 -8.64 -6.67 -8.00
CA THR A 11 -9.39 -5.92 -6.99
C THR A 11 -9.60 -6.79 -5.75
N PHE A 12 -9.91 -6.16 -4.62
CA PHE A 12 -10.22 -6.88 -3.39
C PHE A 12 -11.37 -7.88 -3.59
N GLU A 13 -12.42 -7.46 -4.30
CA GLU A 13 -13.62 -8.28 -4.49
C GLU A 13 -13.38 -9.48 -5.38
N THR A 14 -12.61 -9.32 -6.47
CA THR A 14 -12.22 -10.45 -7.31
C THR A 14 -11.37 -11.45 -6.54
N ALA A 15 -10.36 -10.97 -5.81
CA ALA A 15 -9.49 -11.83 -5.01
C ALA A 15 -10.26 -12.56 -3.89
N PHE A 16 -11.18 -11.87 -3.23
CA PHE A 16 -12.03 -12.46 -2.19
C PHE A 16 -12.96 -13.54 -2.77
N ASN A 17 -13.62 -13.26 -3.88
CA ASN A 17 -14.56 -14.20 -4.49
C ASN A 17 -13.86 -15.47 -4.98
N ASP A 18 -12.70 -15.33 -5.62
CA ASP A 18 -11.91 -16.48 -6.08
C ASP A 18 -11.42 -17.33 -4.89
N TRP A 19 -10.90 -16.68 -3.85
CA TRP A 19 -10.49 -17.36 -2.63
C TRP A 19 -11.67 -18.02 -1.90
N TRP A 20 -12.82 -17.36 -1.82
CA TRP A 20 -13.99 -17.91 -1.14
C TRP A 20 -14.57 -19.13 -1.87
N ARG A 21 -14.61 -19.08 -3.21
CA ARG A 21 -15.05 -20.21 -4.04
C ARG A 21 -14.11 -21.41 -3.97
N SER A 22 -12.82 -21.18 -3.75
CA SER A 22 -11.84 -22.25 -3.58
C SER A 22 -11.90 -22.93 -2.20
N GLN A 23 -12.65 -22.37 -1.24
CA GLN A 23 -12.83 -23.01 0.07
C GLN A 23 -13.72 -24.27 -0.04
N PRO A 24 -13.43 -25.34 0.72
CA PRO A 24 -14.30 -26.49 0.83
C PRO A 24 -15.72 -26.09 1.26
N GLY A 25 -16.75 -26.78 0.76
CA GLY A 25 -18.15 -26.49 1.11
C GLY A 25 -18.38 -26.49 2.62
N SER A 26 -17.79 -27.47 3.33
CA SER A 26 -17.82 -27.59 4.79
C SER A 26 -17.25 -26.37 5.53
N SER A 27 -16.35 -25.61 4.90
CA SER A 27 -15.79 -24.38 5.47
C SER A 27 -16.70 -23.17 5.18
N ARG A 28 -17.37 -23.17 4.02
CA ARG A 28 -18.35 -22.14 3.64
C ARG A 28 -19.64 -22.21 4.45
N ASP A 29 -20.03 -23.39 4.89
CA ASP A 29 -21.22 -23.59 5.72
C ASP A 29 -20.99 -23.17 7.19
N ARG A 30 -19.74 -23.13 7.64
CA ARG A 30 -19.35 -22.82 9.03
C ARG A 30 -19.06 -21.36 9.29
N VAL A 31 -18.77 -20.58 8.25
CA VAL A 31 -18.32 -19.18 8.37
C VAL A 31 -19.20 -18.31 7.50
N SER A 32 -19.83 -17.29 8.10
CA SER A 32 -20.62 -16.35 7.31
C SER A 32 -19.73 -15.59 6.32
N PRO A 33 -20.24 -15.24 5.12
CA PRO A 33 -19.47 -14.49 4.13
C PRO A 33 -18.89 -13.18 4.68
N LEU A 34 -19.57 -12.56 5.65
CA LEU A 34 -19.17 -11.30 6.28
C LEU A 34 -17.93 -11.48 7.17
N VAL A 35 -17.88 -12.55 7.96
CA VAL A 35 -16.72 -12.91 8.79
C VAL A 35 -15.55 -13.34 7.91
N ALA A 36 -15.80 -14.16 6.89
CA ALA A 36 -14.76 -14.55 5.92
C ALA A 36 -14.14 -13.34 5.21
N ARG A 37 -14.97 -12.34 4.84
CA ARG A 37 -14.51 -11.09 4.22
C ARG A 37 -13.61 -10.28 5.16
N ALA A 38 -13.95 -10.22 6.45
CA ALA A 38 -13.13 -9.54 7.45
C ALA A 38 -11.75 -10.21 7.62
N CYS A 39 -11.71 -11.54 7.75
CA CYS A 39 -10.47 -12.31 7.87
C CYS A 39 -9.60 -12.18 6.61
N PHE A 40 -10.21 -12.30 5.42
CA PHE A 40 -9.50 -12.18 4.16
C PHE A 40 -8.90 -10.78 3.98
N ARG A 41 -9.55 -9.72 4.47
CA ARG A 41 -9.06 -8.35 4.37
C ARG A 41 -7.71 -8.14 5.02
N ALA A 42 -7.49 -8.73 6.20
CA ALA A 42 -6.22 -8.64 6.89
C ALA A 42 -5.09 -9.29 6.07
N GLY A 43 -5.31 -10.52 5.59
CA GLY A 43 -4.36 -11.24 4.74
C GLY A 43 -4.12 -10.58 3.39
N TYR A 44 -5.16 -10.10 2.72
CA TYR A 44 -5.07 -9.40 1.43
C TYR A 44 -4.29 -8.08 1.56
N THR A 45 -4.50 -7.35 2.65
CA THR A 45 -3.77 -6.09 2.92
C THR A 45 -2.30 -6.39 3.15
N ALA A 46 -1.98 -7.35 4.03
CA ALA A 46 -0.61 -7.78 4.30
C ALA A 46 0.11 -8.28 3.03
N GLY A 47 -0.58 -9.07 2.20
CA GLY A 47 -0.05 -9.56 0.93
C GLY A 47 0.14 -8.46 -0.12
N LYS A 48 -0.73 -7.45 -0.19
CA LYS A 48 -0.53 -6.28 -1.06
C LYS A 48 0.72 -5.49 -0.65
N THR A 49 0.91 -5.29 0.65
CA THR A 49 2.09 -4.60 1.18
C THR A 49 3.36 -5.45 1.13
N ALA A 50 3.28 -6.76 0.85
CA ALA A 50 4.46 -7.63 0.77
C ALA A 50 5.41 -7.27 -0.39
N THR A 51 4.91 -6.57 -1.42
CA THR A 51 5.73 -6.01 -2.50
C THR A 51 6.17 -4.57 -2.24
N GLU A 52 5.63 -3.94 -1.18
CA GLU A 52 6.04 -2.62 -0.76
C GLU A 52 7.23 -2.72 0.20
N ARG A 53 8.24 -1.89 -0.02
CA ARG A 53 9.34 -1.70 0.93
C ARG A 53 9.19 -0.34 1.60
N ARG A 54 9.76 -0.23 2.80
CA ARG A 54 9.80 1.03 3.55
C ARG A 54 10.81 1.97 2.90
N PHE A 55 10.39 3.19 2.62
CA PHE A 55 11.24 4.30 2.20
C PHE A 55 11.14 5.43 3.23
N VAL A 56 12.27 6.06 3.50
CA VAL A 56 12.34 7.23 4.37
C VAL A 56 12.90 8.37 3.56
N PHE A 57 12.22 9.50 3.54
CA PHE A 57 12.67 10.73 2.88
C PHE A 57 12.86 11.84 3.90
N ARG A 58 13.86 12.69 3.64
CA ARG A 58 13.98 14.02 4.20
C ARG A 58 13.45 15.05 3.21
N ALA A 59 12.58 15.93 3.68
CA ALA A 59 12.08 17.10 2.95
C ALA A 59 12.29 18.34 3.84
N GLY A 60 13.42 19.03 3.65
CA GLY A 60 13.86 20.06 4.59
C GLY A 60 14.03 19.50 6.01
N ARG A 61 13.24 19.99 6.97
CA ARG A 61 13.22 19.50 8.37
C ARG A 61 12.32 18.28 8.59
N MET A 62 11.51 17.90 7.61
CA MET A 62 10.57 16.78 7.76
C MET A 62 11.28 15.44 7.54
N ARG A 63 10.93 14.45 8.37
CA ARG A 63 11.20 13.03 8.11
C ARG A 63 9.88 12.34 7.76
N ILE A 64 9.81 11.78 6.56
CA ILE A 64 8.60 11.19 5.97
C ILE A 64 8.90 9.72 5.70
N THR A 65 8.07 8.83 6.26
CA THR A 65 8.18 7.38 6.04
C THR A 65 6.99 6.91 5.23
N VAL A 66 7.24 6.23 4.12
CA VAL A 66 6.19 5.70 3.23
C VAL A 66 6.49 4.25 2.85
N TRP A 67 5.43 3.50 2.60
CA TRP A 67 5.51 2.16 2.03
C TRP A 67 5.12 2.24 0.55
N ALA A 68 5.96 1.69 -0.32
CA ALA A 68 5.75 1.74 -1.76
C ALA A 68 6.45 0.59 -2.48
N THR A 69 5.96 0.26 -3.68
CA THR A 69 6.53 -0.83 -4.49
C THR A 69 7.86 -0.46 -5.15
N GLY A 70 8.16 0.84 -5.24
CA GLY A 70 9.38 1.34 -5.86
C GLY A 70 9.63 2.82 -5.53
N ILE A 71 10.84 3.30 -5.83
CA ILE A 71 11.29 4.64 -5.41
C ILE A 71 10.45 5.78 -6.04
N MET A 72 9.97 5.62 -7.27
CA MET A 72 9.13 6.63 -7.92
C MET A 72 7.78 6.79 -7.23
N GLU A 73 7.12 5.68 -6.91
CA GLU A 73 5.85 5.69 -6.16
C GLU A 73 6.08 6.24 -4.74
N ALA A 74 7.20 5.87 -4.12
CA ALA A 74 7.59 6.36 -2.80
C ALA A 74 7.77 7.88 -2.78
N LYS A 75 8.44 8.46 -3.79
CA LYS A 75 8.60 9.91 -3.92
C LYS A 75 7.25 10.62 -4.05
N LYS A 76 6.35 10.12 -4.90
CA LYS A 76 5.00 10.70 -5.07
C LYS A 76 4.19 10.67 -3.77
N LYS A 77 4.24 9.54 -3.04
CA LYS A 77 3.59 9.40 -1.71
C LYS A 77 4.22 10.38 -0.69
N ALA A 78 5.54 10.56 -0.73
CA ALA A 78 6.24 11.45 0.20
C ALA A 78 6.01 12.94 -0.12
N GLU A 79 5.89 13.32 -1.38
CA GLU A 79 5.49 14.68 -1.80
C GLU A 79 4.09 15.02 -1.28
N GLY A 80 3.11 14.13 -1.49
CA GLY A 80 1.75 14.34 -0.99
C GLY A 80 1.66 14.47 0.53
N GLU A 81 2.46 13.69 1.27
CA GLU A 81 2.56 13.81 2.73
C GLU A 81 3.21 15.14 3.14
N ALA A 82 4.23 15.61 2.41
CA ALA A 82 4.87 16.89 2.67
C ALA A 82 3.90 18.07 2.43
N ASP A 83 3.12 18.03 1.33
CA ASP A 83 2.07 19.01 1.03
C ASP A 83 1.00 19.03 2.12
N PHE A 84 0.52 17.86 2.54
CA PHE A 84 -0.46 17.74 3.62
C PHE A 84 0.05 18.36 4.93
N ARG A 85 1.31 18.07 5.31
CA ARG A 85 1.92 18.64 6.51
C ARG A 85 2.15 20.14 6.38
N ALA A 86 2.54 20.63 5.21
CA ALA A 86 2.71 22.05 4.97
C ALA A 86 1.39 22.80 5.11
N ALA A 87 0.32 22.31 4.47
CA ALA A 87 -1.02 22.87 4.63
C ALA A 87 -1.50 22.84 6.08
N LYS A 88 -1.31 21.71 6.78
CA LYS A 88 -1.72 21.56 8.19
C LYS A 88 -1.00 22.52 9.14
N ASN A 89 0.28 22.82 8.89
CA ASN A 89 1.10 23.67 9.77
C ASN A 89 1.25 25.11 9.22
N GLY A 90 0.57 25.47 8.13
CA GLY A 90 0.69 26.78 7.49
C GLY A 90 2.08 27.06 6.90
N TRP A 91 2.84 26.03 6.55
CA TRP A 91 4.16 26.20 5.93
C TRP A 91 4.04 26.43 4.43
N PRO A 92 4.92 27.25 3.83
CA PRO A 92 4.91 27.46 2.39
C PRO A 92 5.33 26.19 1.64
N ILE A 93 4.62 25.87 0.57
CA ILE A 93 4.99 24.80 -0.36
C ILE A 93 6.06 25.36 -1.33
N PRO A 94 7.22 24.70 -1.52
CA PRO A 94 8.25 25.19 -2.42
C PRO A 94 7.78 25.21 -3.89
N LYS A 95 8.02 26.32 -4.60
CA LYS A 95 7.66 26.45 -6.04
C LYS A 95 8.33 25.41 -6.94
N ALA A 96 9.53 24.95 -6.58
CA ALA A 96 10.28 23.92 -7.29
C ALA A 96 9.96 22.49 -6.83
N GLY A 97 8.94 22.32 -5.97
CA GLY A 97 8.63 21.05 -5.32
C GLY A 97 9.54 20.69 -4.15
N TRP A 98 9.18 19.63 -3.42
CA TRP A 98 9.94 19.14 -2.28
C TRP A 98 11.25 18.50 -2.73
N GLN A 99 12.36 18.97 -2.17
CA GLN A 99 13.66 18.30 -2.35
C GLN A 99 13.71 17.05 -1.46
N LEU A 100 13.28 15.92 -2.01
CA LEU A 100 13.25 14.63 -1.32
C LEU A 100 14.61 13.93 -1.39
N GLN A 101 15.26 13.80 -0.23
CA GLN A 101 16.48 13.01 -0.06
C GLN A 101 16.13 11.68 0.61
N GLU A 102 16.41 10.57 -0.06
CA GLU A 102 16.23 9.25 0.54
C GLU A 102 17.24 9.05 1.68
N VAL A 103 16.75 8.63 2.84
CA VAL A 103 17.55 8.25 4.00
C VAL A 103 17.56 6.74 4.07
N ARG A 104 18.74 6.13 3.86
CA ARG A 104 18.95 4.70 4.05
C ARG A 104 19.02 4.35 5.53
#